data_AF-A0A4V0XQZ1-F1
#
_entry.id   AF-A0A4V0XQZ1-F1
#
_cell.length_a   1.000
_cell.length_b   1.000
_cell.length_c   1.000
_cell.angle_alpha   90.00
_cell.angle_beta   90.00
_cell.angle_gamma   90.00
#
_symmetry.space_group_name_H-M   'P 1'
#
loop_
_entity.id
_entity.type
_entity.pdbx_description
1 polymer ?
#
loop_
_entity_poly.entity_id
_entity_poly.type
_entity_poly.pdbx_seq_one_letter_code
_entity_poly.pdbx_strand_id
1 'polypeptide(L)'
;MSPPQPHPGAPARTREQVADLHFMDARYKLLDLAAFLDRLDRAAGGEDHRVRGLRAALPLLLEKDEGRVARILTLWSDPTAEPIAKADTKAASGVWPGLK
;
A
#
# COMPACT_ATOMS: atom_id res chain seq x y z
N MET A 1 -26.76 23.16 -5.22
CA MET A 1 -26.12 22.34 -4.16
C MET A 1 -24.82 23.03 -3.80
N SER A 2 -24.68 23.49 -2.57
CA SER A 2 -23.41 24.09 -2.11
C SER A 2 -22.34 23.01 -2.02
N PRO A 3 -21.07 23.30 -2.34
CA PRO A 3 -19.99 22.34 -2.22
C PRO A 3 -19.85 21.88 -0.76
N PRO A 4 -19.50 20.60 -0.52
CA PRO A 4 -19.28 20.10 0.82
C PRO A 4 -18.17 20.90 1.50
N GLN A 5 -18.44 21.33 2.73
CA GLN A 5 -17.46 22.06 3.53
C GLN A 5 -16.27 21.15 3.87
N PRO A 6 -15.03 21.66 3.80
CA PRO A 6 -13.84 20.87 4.08
C PRO A 6 -13.82 20.38 5.54
N HIS A 7 -13.25 19.20 5.77
CA HIS A 7 -13.04 18.69 7.13
C HIS A 7 -12.09 19.62 7.91
N PRO A 8 -12.25 19.77 9.24
CA PRO A 8 -11.30 20.51 10.06
C PRO A 8 -9.89 19.92 9.92
N GLY A 9 -8.92 20.72 9.47
CA GLY A 9 -7.55 20.27 9.16
C GLY A 9 -7.33 19.76 7.73
N ALA A 10 -8.33 19.85 6.86
CA ALA A 10 -8.15 19.53 5.44
C ALA A 10 -7.14 20.52 4.80
N PRO A 11 -6.26 20.03 3.89
CA PRO A 11 -5.34 20.90 3.18
C PRO A 11 -6.11 21.99 2.45
N ALA A 12 -5.52 23.19 2.35
CA ALA A 12 -6.12 24.38 1.73
C ALA A 12 -6.46 24.25 0.23
N ARG A 13 -6.40 23.04 -0.35
CA ARG A 13 -6.52 22.75 -1.78
C ARG A 13 -7.85 22.05 -2.10
N THR A 14 -8.43 22.38 -3.25
CA THR A 14 -9.61 21.68 -3.78
C THR A 14 -9.24 20.27 -4.28
N ARG A 15 -10.26 19.45 -4.58
CA ARG A 15 -10.05 18.10 -5.14
C ARG A 15 -9.30 18.14 -6.47
N GLU A 16 -9.62 19.12 -7.30
CA GLU A 16 -9.01 19.35 -8.62
C GLU A 16 -7.54 19.72 -8.45
N GLN A 17 -7.21 20.64 -7.56
CA GLN A 17 -5.83 21.03 -7.28
C GLN A 17 -4.98 19.87 -6.73
N VAL A 18 -5.57 19.00 -5.91
CA VAL A 18 -4.89 17.78 -5.44
C VAL A 18 -4.66 16.80 -6.60
N ALA A 19 -5.64 16.62 -7.48
CA ALA A 19 -5.50 15.78 -8.66
C ALA A 19 -4.42 16.32 -9.61
N ASP A 20 -4.43 17.61 -9.93
CA ASP A 20 -3.44 18.23 -10.82
C ASP A 20 -2.01 18.04 -10.31
N LEU A 21 -1.81 18.11 -8.99
CA LEU A 21 -0.50 17.93 -8.37
C LEU A 21 -0.01 16.48 -8.37
N HIS A 22 -0.90 15.49 -8.23
CA HIS A 22 -0.50 14.11 -7.90
C HIS A 22 -0.91 13.06 -8.92
N PHE A 23 -1.81 13.37 -9.86
CA PHE A 23 -2.40 12.38 -10.76
C PHE A 23 -1.36 11.69 -11.64
N MET A 24 -0.41 12.42 -12.21
CA MET A 24 0.58 11.83 -13.12
C MET A 24 1.50 10.83 -12.41
N ASP A 25 1.91 11.14 -11.19
CA ASP A 25 2.72 10.24 -10.35
C ASP A 25 1.92 9.02 -9.90
N ALA A 26 0.67 9.21 -9.45
CA ALA A 26 -0.22 8.10 -9.11
C ALA A 26 -0.50 7.19 -10.31
N ARG A 27 -0.73 7.77 -11.50
CA ARG A 27 -0.93 7.05 -12.76
C ARG A 27 0.29 6.21 -13.12
N TYR A 28 1.50 6.79 -13.03
CA TYR A 28 2.74 6.06 -13.28
C TYR A 28 2.89 4.85 -12.35
N LYS A 29 2.71 5.05 -11.03
CA LYS A 29 2.81 3.99 -10.02
C LYS A 29 1.83 2.85 -10.28
N LEU A 30 0.60 3.18 -10.69
CA LEU A 30 -0.41 2.17 -11.01
C LEU A 30 -0.01 1.33 -12.22
N LEU A 31 0.49 1.96 -13.29
CA LEU A 31 0.95 1.25 -14.49
C LEU A 31 2.18 0.40 -14.23
N ASP A 32 3.14 0.91 -13.45
CA ASP A 32 4.34 0.17 -13.08
C ASP A 32 4.00 -1.06 -12.22
N LEU A 33 3.09 -0.91 -11.26
CA LEU A 33 2.59 -2.02 -10.44
C LEU A 33 1.90 -3.09 -11.32
N ALA A 34 1.06 -2.69 -12.27
CA ALA A 34 0.42 -3.63 -13.19
C ALA A 34 1.47 -4.39 -14.03
N ALA A 35 2.43 -3.67 -14.62
CA ALA A 35 3.50 -4.28 -15.42
C ALA A 35 4.42 -5.20 -14.60
N PHE A 36 4.59 -4.93 -13.30
CA PHE A 36 5.29 -5.82 -12.38
C PHE A 36 4.51 -7.12 -12.16
N LEU A 37 3.20 -7.04 -11.91
CA LEU A 37 2.34 -8.22 -11.74
C LEU A 37 2.30 -9.07 -13.03
N ASP A 38 2.19 -8.45 -14.21
CA ASP A 38 2.24 -9.15 -15.50
C ASP A 38 3.56 -9.91 -15.73
N ARG A 39 4.68 -9.39 -15.19
CA ARG A 39 5.98 -10.06 -15.26
C ARG A 39 6.06 -11.23 -14.29
N LEU A 40 5.49 -11.08 -13.09
CA LEU A 40 5.40 -12.16 -12.11
C LEU A 40 4.55 -13.32 -12.62
N ASP A 41 3.38 -13.03 -13.19
CA ASP A 41 2.45 -14.06 -13.67
C ASP A 41 3.02 -14.87 -14.86
N ARG A 42 4.06 -14.36 -15.53
CA ARG A 42 4.80 -15.07 -16.59
C ARG A 42 6.05 -15.80 -16.11
N ALA A 43 6.51 -15.53 -14.89
CA ALA A 43 7.72 -16.12 -14.35
C ALA A 43 7.44 -17.54 -13.82
N ALA A 44 8.44 -18.42 -13.90
CA ALA A 44 8.39 -19.70 -13.21
C ALA A 44 8.76 -19.52 -11.72
N GLY A 45 8.14 -20.29 -10.84
CA GLY A 45 8.46 -20.27 -9.40
C GLY A 45 7.23 -20.48 -8.52
N GLY A 46 7.45 -20.44 -7.21
CA GLY A 46 6.38 -20.48 -6.22
C GLY A 46 6.00 -19.08 -5.72
N GLU A 47 4.97 -19.04 -4.87
CA GLU A 47 4.44 -17.81 -4.28
C GLU A 47 5.45 -17.08 -3.37
N ASP A 48 5.75 -15.82 -3.69
CA ASP A 48 6.57 -14.93 -2.83
C ASP A 48 5.67 -14.21 -1.80
N HIS A 49 6.07 -14.22 -0.53
CA HIS A 49 5.29 -13.63 0.56
C HIS A 49 5.07 -12.12 0.39
N ARG A 50 6.00 -11.41 -0.24
CA ARG A 50 5.86 -9.97 -0.51
C ARG A 50 4.79 -9.72 -1.56
N VAL A 51 4.66 -10.61 -2.54
CA VAL A 51 3.61 -10.54 -3.56
C VAL A 51 2.25 -10.83 -2.95
N ARG A 52 2.16 -11.82 -2.05
CA ARG A 52 0.92 -12.05 -1.28
C ARG A 52 0.50 -10.81 -0.49
N GLY A 53 1.44 -10.19 0.23
CA GLY A 53 1.15 -8.95 0.98
C GLY A 53 0.76 -7.76 0.12
N LEU A 54 1.37 -7.62 -1.07
CA LEU A 54 0.96 -6.60 -2.04
C LEU A 54 -0.48 -6.83 -2.50
N ARG A 55 -0.84 -8.06 -2.87
CA ARG A 55 -2.21 -8.41 -3.30
C ARG A 55 -3.22 -8.19 -2.16
N ALA A 56 -2.88 -8.54 -0.92
CA ALA A 56 -3.72 -8.33 0.25
C ALA A 56 -3.94 -6.84 0.60
N ALA A 57 -3.03 -5.95 0.20
CA ALA A 57 -3.16 -4.51 0.43
C ALA A 57 -4.07 -3.79 -0.59
N LEU A 58 -4.31 -4.38 -1.76
CA LEU A 58 -5.12 -3.76 -2.82
C LEU A 58 -6.57 -3.43 -2.39
N PRO A 59 -7.29 -4.31 -1.68
CA PRO A 59 -8.61 -3.96 -1.15
C PRO A 59 -8.58 -2.74 -0.22
N LEU A 60 -7.61 -2.69 0.71
CA LEU A 60 -7.43 -1.57 1.64
C LEU A 60 -7.14 -0.25 0.92
N LEU A 61 -6.46 -0.30 -0.23
CA LEU A 61 -6.22 0.86 -1.07
C LEU A 61 -7.51 1.41 -1.71
N LEU A 62 -8.45 0.53 -2.06
CA LEU A 62 -9.68 0.90 -2.77
C LEU A 62 -10.81 1.37 -1.84
N GLU A 63 -10.77 0.97 -0.57
CA GLU A 63 -11.76 1.39 0.43
C GLU A 63 -11.78 2.91 0.62
N LYS A 64 -12.94 3.48 0.97
CA LYS A 64 -13.13 4.93 1.12
C LYS A 64 -12.82 5.48 2.52
N ASP A 65 -12.26 4.65 3.39
CA ASP A 65 -11.98 5.00 4.78
C ASP A 65 -10.71 5.85 4.96
N GLU A 66 -10.65 6.55 6.08
CA GLU A 66 -9.48 7.33 6.47
C GLU A 66 -8.29 6.40 6.79
N GLY A 67 -7.07 6.90 6.58
CA GLY A 67 -5.86 6.21 7.04
C GLY A 67 -5.42 4.99 6.20
N ARG A 68 -5.75 4.90 4.91
CA ARG A 68 -5.32 3.80 4.02
C ARG A 68 -3.85 3.39 4.18
N VAL A 69 -2.95 4.37 4.24
CA VAL A 69 -1.50 4.12 4.40
C VAL A 69 -1.21 3.42 5.72
N ALA A 70 -1.77 3.90 6.83
CA ALA A 70 -1.57 3.28 8.14
C ALA A 70 -2.08 1.83 8.15
N ARG A 71 -3.27 1.60 7.58
CA ARG A 71 -3.87 0.26 7.50
C ARG A 71 -3.03 -0.72 6.68
N ILE A 72 -2.51 -0.27 5.54
CA ILE A 72 -1.61 -1.06 4.69
C ILE A 72 -0.30 -1.35 5.42
N LEU A 73 0.29 -0.35 6.09
CA LEU A 73 1.51 -0.57 6.89
C LEU A 73 1.29 -1.56 8.03
N THR A 74 0.15 -1.45 8.73
CA THR A 74 -0.22 -2.39 9.78
C THR A 74 -0.40 -3.81 9.23
N LEU A 75 -1.03 -3.98 8.06
CA LEU A 75 -1.15 -5.28 7.39
C LEU A 75 0.22 -5.91 7.10
N TRP A 76 1.20 -5.11 6.70
CA TRP A 76 2.55 -5.61 6.39
C TRP A 76 3.45 -5.79 7.61
N SER A 77 3.04 -5.33 8.78
CA SER A 77 3.84 -5.38 10.00
C SER A 77 3.79 -6.77 10.67
N ASP A 78 4.84 -7.10 11.41
CA ASP A 78 4.81 -8.26 12.30
C ASP A 78 3.85 -7.98 13.48
N PRO A 79 2.79 -8.78 13.68
CA PRO A 79 1.83 -8.57 14.76
C PRO A 79 2.30 -9.15 16.10
N THR A 80 3.45 -9.83 16.15
CA THR A 80 3.94 -10.46 17.38
C THR A 80 4.47 -9.42 18.36
N ALA A 81 4.12 -9.60 19.63
CA ALA A 81 4.63 -8.77 20.73
C ALA A 81 5.94 -9.32 21.30
N GLU A 82 6.17 -10.63 21.15
CA GLU A 82 7.37 -11.29 21.63
C GLU A 82 8.52 -11.11 20.63
N PRO A 83 9.64 -10.50 21.04
CA PRO A 83 10.79 -10.35 20.16
C PRO A 83 11.36 -11.70 19.73
N ILE A 84 11.82 -11.79 18.48
CA ILE A 84 12.60 -12.94 18.04
C ILE A 84 13.89 -13.06 18.88
N ALA A 85 14.27 -14.30 19.22
CA ALA A 85 15.42 -14.57 20.10
C ALA A 85 16.75 -14.03 19.54
N LYS A 86 16.86 -13.91 18.22
CA LYS A 86 18.02 -13.36 17.52
C LYS A 86 17.58 -12.78 16.19
N ALA A 87 18.11 -11.59 15.85
CA ALA A 87 17.92 -11.01 14.52
C ALA A 87 18.52 -11.92 13.44
N ASP A 88 17.76 -12.16 12.37
CA ASP A 88 18.15 -13.03 11.27
C ASP A 88 19.07 -12.31 10.28
N THR A 89 18.57 -11.29 9.59
CA THR A 89 19.26 -10.50 8.57
C THR A 89 19.11 -9.02 8.86
N LYS A 90 19.97 -8.18 8.27
CA LYS A 90 19.89 -6.73 8.40
C LYS A 90 18.91 -6.08 7.41
N ALA A 91 18.20 -6.85 6.59
CA ALA A 91 17.37 -6.34 5.51
C ALA A 91 15.88 -6.45 5.85
N ALA A 92 15.14 -5.35 5.70
CA ALA A 92 13.69 -5.38 5.74
C ALA A 92 13.14 -6.02 4.46
N SER A 93 12.29 -7.04 4.59
CA SER A 93 11.58 -7.65 3.45
C SER A 93 10.42 -6.79 2.94
N GLY A 94 9.96 -5.83 3.76
CA GLY A 94 8.84 -4.92 3.46
C GLY A 94 7.44 -5.49 3.74
N VAL A 95 7.32 -6.81 3.87
CA VAL A 95 6.09 -7.54 4.24
C VAL A 95 6.45 -8.64 5.22
N TRP A 96 5.73 -8.74 6.33
CA TRP A 96 5.90 -9.82 7.30
C TRP A 96 5.68 -11.20 6.65
N PRO A 97 6.66 -12.12 6.70
CA PRO A 97 6.54 -13.43 6.04
C PRO A 97 5.39 -14.31 6.56
N GLY A 98 4.93 -14.05 7.79
CA GLY A 98 3.79 -14.74 8.41
C GLY A 98 2.41 -14.25 7.96
N LEU A 99 2.35 -13.20 7.14
CA LEU A 99 1.10 -12.74 6.54
C LEU A 99 0.55 -13.83 5.62
N LYS A 100 -0.64 -14.34 5.99
CA LYS A 100 -1.34 -15.41 5.27
C LYS A 100 -2.18 -14.84 4.14
#